data_AF-A0A1V9Y4T0-F1
#
_entry.id   AF-A0A1V9Y4T0-F1
#
_cell.length_a   1.000
_cell.length_b   1.000
_cell.length_c   1.000
_cell.angle_alpha   90.00
_cell.angle_beta   90.00
_cell.angle_gamma   90.00
#
_symmetry.space_group_name_H-M   'P 1'
#
loop_
_entity.id
_entity.type
_entity.pdbx_description
1 polymer ?
#
loop_
_entity_poly.entity_id
_entity_poly.type
_entity_poly.pdbx_seq_one_letter_code
_entity_poly.pdbx_strand_id
1 'polypeptide(L)'
;MVRPLAVVFVPCAVAYSEFRYKIPNGFEVSGVPAVGHSSKFGGGEYSQFGVDFMEAGYRWTPELCALDSDGDGATNGEELGDACCLWSEMEETPLRANPTSPGHADAFTVDDIAALKCADHFSEL
;
A
#
# COMPACT_ATOMS: atom_id res chain seq x y z
N MET A 1 -13.14 -27.64 -46.46
CA MET A 1 -12.41 -27.38 -45.20
C MET A 1 -12.19 -25.89 -45.07
N VAL A 2 -12.74 -25.25 -44.03
CA VAL A 2 -12.19 -24.04 -43.38
C VAL A 2 -12.89 -23.92 -42.02
N ARG A 3 -12.16 -24.14 -40.94
CA ARG A 3 -12.63 -23.82 -39.57
C ARG A 3 -12.25 -22.37 -39.31
N PRO A 4 -13.19 -21.48 -38.94
CA PRO A 4 -12.83 -20.12 -38.60
C PRO A 4 -12.00 -20.14 -37.31
N LEU A 5 -10.80 -19.56 -37.37
CA LEU A 5 -9.98 -19.33 -36.20
C LEU A 5 -10.60 -18.15 -35.45
N ALA A 6 -11.17 -18.40 -34.27
CA ALA A 6 -11.60 -17.34 -33.37
C ALA A 6 -10.36 -16.63 -32.82
N VAL A 7 -10.17 -15.36 -33.17
CA VAL A 7 -9.13 -14.52 -32.58
C VAL A 7 -9.71 -13.93 -31.29
N VAL A 8 -9.19 -14.39 -30.15
CA VAL A 8 -9.53 -13.84 -28.83
C VAL A 8 -8.70 -12.57 -28.63
N PHE A 9 -9.35 -11.42 -28.60
CA PHE A 9 -8.74 -10.18 -28.13
C PHE A 9 -8.64 -10.24 -26.61
N VAL A 10 -7.43 -10.39 -26.08
CA VAL A 10 -7.17 -10.21 -24.64
C VAL A 10 -6.97 -8.72 -24.40
N PRO A 11 -7.88 -8.02 -23.68
CA PRO A 11 -7.65 -6.63 -23.32
C PRO A 11 -6.43 -6.54 -22.42
N CYS A 12 -5.46 -5.72 -22.82
CA CYS A 12 -4.30 -5.40 -22.00
C CYS A 12 -4.77 -4.46 -20.89
N ALA A 13 -4.97 -4.97 -19.68
CA ALA A 13 -5.20 -4.13 -18.51
C ALA A 13 -3.89 -3.41 -18.20
N VAL A 14 -3.84 -2.11 -18.47
CA VAL A 14 -2.76 -1.26 -17.96
C VAL A 14 -3.01 -1.13 -16.46
N ALA A 15 -2.28 -1.89 -15.65
CA ALA A 15 -2.30 -1.67 -14.21
C ALA A 15 -1.77 -0.26 -13.95
N TYR A 16 -2.54 0.56 -13.25
CA TYR A 16 -2.18 1.94 -12.91
C TYR A 16 -1.04 1.95 -11.86
N SER A 17 0.17 1.62 -12.30
CA SER A 17 1.37 1.61 -11.47
C SER A 17 1.69 2.99 -10.91
N GLU A 18 1.14 4.07 -11.50
CA GLU A 18 1.23 5.44 -11.03
C GLU A 18 0.81 5.63 -9.57
N PHE A 19 -0.20 4.89 -9.10
CA PHE A 19 -0.65 4.98 -7.71
C PHE A 19 0.40 4.48 -6.71
N ARG A 20 1.33 3.61 -7.12
CA ARG A 20 2.44 3.18 -6.27
C ARG A 20 3.47 4.28 -6.00
N TYR A 21 3.51 5.34 -6.83
CA TYR A 21 4.31 6.54 -6.55
C TYR A 21 3.63 7.49 -5.55
N LYS A 22 2.35 7.27 -5.24
CA LYS A 22 1.53 8.16 -4.41
C LYS A 22 1.42 7.71 -2.95
N ILE A 23 2.14 6.64 -2.60
CA ILE A 23 2.20 6.06 -1.26
C ILE A 23 3.66 5.75 -0.92
N PRO A 24 4.06 5.82 0.36
CA PRO A 24 5.42 5.50 0.79
C PRO A 24 5.75 4.04 0.46
N ASN A 25 6.99 3.79 0.03
CA ASN A 25 7.50 2.46 -0.34
C ASN A 25 6.58 1.63 -1.27
N GLY A 26 5.70 2.26 -2.06
CA GLY A 26 4.68 1.54 -2.84
C GLY A 26 5.27 0.52 -3.82
N PHE A 27 6.53 0.70 -4.24
CA PHE A 27 7.27 -0.23 -5.11
C PHE A 27 7.88 -1.44 -4.39
N GLU A 28 8.06 -1.35 -3.08
CA GLU A 28 8.87 -2.27 -2.28
C GLU A 28 8.04 -3.29 -1.48
N VAL A 29 6.71 -3.23 -1.58
CA VAL A 29 5.81 -4.23 -0.94
C VAL A 29 5.97 -5.59 -1.61
N SER A 30 6.64 -6.52 -0.92
CA SER A 30 7.01 -7.83 -1.45
C SER A 30 5.80 -8.68 -1.83
N GLY A 31 5.74 -9.13 -3.09
CA GLY A 31 4.67 -10.00 -3.59
C GLY A 31 3.31 -9.32 -3.78
N VAL A 32 3.20 -7.99 -3.59
CA VAL A 32 1.96 -7.22 -3.74
C VAL A 32 2.17 -6.02 -4.69
N PRO A 33 2.32 -6.25 -6.00
CA PRO A 33 2.45 -5.16 -6.97
C PRO A 33 1.20 -4.27 -7.09
N ALA A 34 0.05 -4.69 -6.55
CA ALA A 34 -1.21 -3.94 -6.56
C ALA A 34 -1.74 -3.71 -5.13
N VAL A 35 -1.09 -2.83 -4.38
CA VAL A 35 -1.33 -2.59 -2.95
C VAL A 35 -2.81 -2.28 -2.61
N GLY A 36 -3.49 -1.48 -3.45
CA GLY A 36 -4.89 -1.09 -3.24
C GLY A 36 -5.95 -2.09 -3.72
N HIS A 37 -5.58 -3.29 -4.15
CA HIS A 37 -6.51 -4.30 -4.67
C HIS A 37 -6.63 -5.50 -3.73
N SER A 38 -7.80 -6.13 -3.66
CA SER A 38 -7.96 -7.39 -2.90
C SER A 38 -7.18 -8.55 -3.53
N SER A 39 -6.96 -8.48 -4.85
CA SER A 39 -5.99 -9.33 -5.54
C SER A 39 -4.62 -8.67 -5.45
N LYS A 40 -3.64 -9.35 -4.83
CA LYS A 40 -2.25 -8.87 -4.72
C LYS A 40 -1.62 -8.48 -6.07
N PHE A 41 -2.09 -9.10 -7.15
CA PHE A 41 -1.62 -8.88 -8.53
C PHE A 41 -2.49 -7.91 -9.34
N GLY A 42 -3.52 -7.32 -8.71
CA GLY A 42 -4.41 -6.33 -9.31
C GLY A 42 -5.63 -6.93 -9.99
N GLY A 43 -6.43 -6.02 -10.55
CA GLY A 43 -7.74 -6.32 -11.13
C GLY A 43 -8.81 -6.63 -10.07
N GLY A 44 -10.08 -6.58 -10.49
CA GLY A 44 -11.21 -6.82 -9.59
C GLY A 44 -11.40 -5.71 -8.56
N GLU A 45 -11.95 -6.10 -7.41
CA GLU A 45 -12.31 -5.21 -6.31
C GLU A 45 -11.08 -4.56 -5.62
N TYR A 46 -11.34 -3.46 -4.93
CA TYR A 46 -10.37 -2.79 -4.08
C TYR A 46 -10.30 -3.44 -2.69
N SER A 47 -9.13 -3.44 -2.07
CA SER A 47 -9.02 -3.66 -0.62
C SER A 47 -9.61 -2.46 0.12
N GLN A 48 -9.84 -2.58 1.42
CA GLN A 48 -10.30 -1.44 2.21
C GLN A 48 -9.29 -0.28 2.16
N PHE A 49 -7.98 -0.55 2.19
CA PHE A 49 -6.95 0.46 1.92
C PHE A 49 -7.13 1.16 0.56
N GLY A 50 -7.44 0.40 -0.49
CA GLY A 50 -7.75 0.98 -1.80
C GLY A 50 -8.95 1.91 -1.76
N VAL A 51 -10.01 1.54 -1.01
CA VAL A 51 -11.19 2.39 -0.79
C VAL A 51 -10.81 3.66 -0.01
N ASP A 52 -10.09 3.53 1.10
CA ASP A 52 -9.67 4.66 1.94
C ASP A 52 -8.76 5.62 1.16
N PHE A 53 -7.87 5.09 0.32
CA PHE A 53 -7.02 5.89 -0.56
C PHE A 53 -7.82 6.64 -1.63
N MET A 54 -8.89 6.04 -2.17
CA MET A 54 -9.83 6.72 -3.06
C MET A 54 -10.58 7.84 -2.34
N GLU A 55 -11.04 7.59 -1.12
CA GLU A 55 -11.74 8.59 -0.28
C GLU A 55 -10.82 9.75 0.11
N ALA A 56 -9.53 9.49 0.33
CA ALA A 56 -8.48 10.50 0.48
C ALA A 56 -8.15 11.26 -0.83
N GLY A 57 -8.82 10.92 -1.94
CA GLY A 57 -8.63 11.56 -3.24
C GLY A 57 -7.30 11.19 -3.91
N TYR A 58 -6.86 9.94 -3.72
CA TYR A 58 -5.60 9.40 -4.24
C TYR A 58 -4.36 10.15 -3.76
N ARG A 59 -4.37 10.57 -2.49
CA ARG A 59 -3.26 11.25 -1.82
C ARG A 59 -2.90 10.54 -0.54
N TRP A 60 -1.60 10.48 -0.26
CA TRP A 60 -1.12 10.14 1.07
C TRP A 60 -1.38 11.32 2.01
N THR A 61 -2.39 11.21 2.87
CA THR A 61 -2.70 12.22 3.90
C THR A 61 -2.38 11.67 5.29
N PRO A 62 -2.17 12.54 6.29
CA PRO A 62 -1.98 12.09 7.67
C PRO A 62 -3.14 11.22 8.17
N GLU A 63 -4.37 11.50 7.74
CA GLU A 63 -5.55 10.71 8.10
C GLU A 63 -5.47 9.31 7.49
N LEU A 64 -5.18 9.18 6.19
CA LEU A 64 -5.01 7.87 5.55
C LEU A 64 -3.86 7.09 6.19
N CYS A 65 -2.74 7.75 6.46
CA CYS A 65 -1.58 7.13 7.08
C CYS A 65 -1.90 6.53 8.47
N ALA A 66 -2.75 7.19 9.24
CA ALA A 66 -3.11 6.77 10.60
C ALA A 66 -4.24 5.72 10.66
N LEU A 67 -4.88 5.39 9.54
CA LEU A 67 -5.89 4.32 9.49
C LEU A 67 -5.22 2.95 9.57
N ASP A 68 -5.91 2.00 10.21
CA ASP A 68 -5.66 0.56 10.11
C ASP A 68 -6.72 0.01 9.14
N SER A 69 -6.37 -0.01 7.85
CA SER A 69 -7.34 -0.27 6.79
C SER A 69 -7.74 -1.74 6.69
N ASP A 70 -6.85 -2.69 7.00
CA ASP A 70 -7.13 -4.12 6.90
C ASP A 70 -7.36 -4.82 8.26
N GLY A 71 -7.23 -4.10 9.36
CA GLY A 71 -7.69 -4.50 10.69
C GLY A 71 -6.74 -5.44 11.42
N ASP A 72 -5.45 -5.43 11.10
CA ASP A 72 -4.45 -6.28 11.74
C ASP A 72 -3.74 -5.62 12.96
N GLY A 73 -4.07 -4.36 13.23
CA GLY A 73 -3.57 -3.58 14.36
C GLY A 73 -2.36 -2.69 14.03
N ALA A 74 -1.81 -2.75 12.82
CA ALA A 74 -0.85 -1.78 12.31
C ALA A 74 -1.58 -0.69 11.51
N THR A 75 -1.04 0.54 11.52
CA THR A 75 -1.55 1.58 10.61
C THR A 75 -0.94 1.46 9.22
N ASN A 76 -1.60 2.05 8.22
CA ASN A 76 -1.11 2.11 6.85
C ASN A 76 0.31 2.68 6.78
N GLY A 77 0.61 3.70 7.60
CA GLY A 77 1.95 4.30 7.69
C GLY A 77 2.97 3.36 8.34
N GLU A 78 2.61 2.69 9.43
CA GLU A 78 3.46 1.70 10.10
C GLU A 78 3.90 0.59 9.14
N GLU A 79 2.97 0.09 8.35
CA GLU A 79 3.19 -0.94 7.35
C GLU A 79 4.00 -0.46 6.15
N LEU A 80 3.64 0.67 5.54
CA LEU A 80 4.34 1.22 4.38
C LEU A 80 5.66 1.93 4.74
N GLY A 81 5.99 1.98 6.03
CA GLY A 81 7.27 2.50 6.54
C GLY A 81 7.31 4.01 6.82
N ASP A 82 6.17 4.68 6.79
CA ASP A 82 5.95 6.07 7.21
C ASP A 82 5.19 6.13 8.54
N ALA A 83 5.70 5.49 9.58
CA ALA A 83 4.99 5.35 10.86
C ALA A 83 4.67 6.69 11.55
N CYS A 84 5.41 7.76 11.21
CA CYS A 84 5.22 9.09 11.74
C CYS A 84 4.28 9.97 10.87
N CYS A 85 3.79 9.45 9.74
CA CYS A 85 2.92 10.16 8.80
C CYS A 85 3.50 11.48 8.28
N LEU A 86 4.79 11.47 7.93
CA LEU A 86 5.52 12.66 7.46
C LEU A 86 5.81 12.62 5.97
N TRP A 87 5.72 11.44 5.33
CA TRP A 87 6.03 11.30 3.92
C TRP A 87 5.12 12.16 3.04
N SER A 88 5.68 12.73 1.99
CA SER A 88 4.92 13.34 0.92
C SER A 88 5.60 13.14 -0.43
N GLU A 89 4.85 13.27 -1.53
CA GLU A 89 5.40 13.19 -2.89
C GLU A 89 6.49 14.27 -3.17
N MET A 90 6.61 15.30 -2.32
CA MET A 90 7.53 16.44 -2.50
C MET A 90 8.70 16.47 -1.52
N GLU A 91 8.69 15.67 -0.46
CA GLU A 91 9.68 15.71 0.62
C GLU A 91 10.18 14.30 0.93
N GLU A 92 11.50 14.12 0.86
CA GLU A 92 12.13 12.87 1.25
C GLU A 92 12.15 12.78 2.78
N THR A 93 11.29 11.93 3.34
CA THR A 93 11.35 11.52 4.74
C THR A 93 11.99 10.14 4.85
N PRO A 94 12.77 9.88 5.91
CA PRO A 94 13.29 8.53 6.16
C PRO A 94 12.14 7.53 6.33
N LEU A 95 12.09 6.53 5.45
CA LEU A 95 11.13 5.43 5.54
C LEU A 95 11.79 4.18 6.14
N ARG A 96 11.05 3.45 6.97
CA ARG A 96 11.44 2.12 7.44
C ARG A 96 11.48 1.15 6.23
N ALA A 97 12.50 0.32 6.18
CA ALA A 97 12.59 -0.76 5.17
C ALA A 97 11.66 -1.93 5.49
N ASN A 98 11.46 -2.82 4.51
CA ASN A 98 10.58 -4.00 4.60
C ASN A 98 9.11 -3.62 4.86
N PRO A 99 8.47 -2.92 3.91
CA PRO A 99 7.06 -2.59 4.03
C PRO A 99 6.18 -3.84 3.89
N THR A 100 5.02 -3.82 4.54
CA THR A 100 3.95 -4.80 4.39
C THR A 100 2.78 -4.19 3.62
N SER A 101 1.69 -4.93 3.46
CA SER A 101 0.58 -4.57 2.59
C SER A 101 -0.63 -4.10 3.40
N PRO A 102 -0.97 -2.79 3.39
CA PRO A 102 -2.11 -2.28 4.16
C PRO A 102 -3.51 -2.69 3.68
N GLY A 103 -3.57 -3.44 2.58
CA GLY A 103 -4.80 -4.03 2.08
C GLY A 103 -4.96 -5.52 2.39
N HIS A 104 -4.01 -6.14 3.11
CA HIS A 104 -3.97 -7.58 3.33
C HIS A 104 -3.39 -7.92 4.70
N ALA A 105 -4.28 -8.06 5.69
CA ALA A 105 -3.95 -8.31 7.09
C ALA A 105 -2.81 -9.33 7.29
N ASP A 106 -1.78 -8.89 8.01
CA ASP A 106 -0.69 -9.71 8.49
C ASP A 106 -1.00 -10.34 9.86
N ALA A 107 -0.15 -11.27 10.28
CA ALA A 107 -0.27 -11.94 11.57
C ALA A 107 0.74 -11.34 12.57
N PHE A 108 0.65 -10.04 12.82
CA PHE A 108 1.58 -9.35 13.72
C PHE A 108 1.46 -9.84 15.16
N THR A 109 2.61 -10.01 15.81
CA THR A 109 2.70 -10.12 17.26
C THR A 109 2.68 -8.73 17.90
N VAL A 110 2.48 -8.68 19.22
CA VAL A 110 2.54 -7.42 19.98
C VAL A 110 3.91 -6.74 19.83
N ASP A 111 4.98 -7.53 19.76
CA ASP A 111 6.35 -7.01 19.58
C ASP A 111 6.54 -6.47 18.15
N ASP A 112 5.94 -7.11 17.14
CA ASP A 112 5.96 -6.58 15.77
C ASP A 112 5.26 -5.23 15.71
N ILE A 113 4.04 -5.11 16.23
CA ILE A 113 3.30 -3.85 16.30
C ILE A 113 4.09 -2.77 17.04
N ALA A 114 4.75 -3.12 18.15
CA ALA A 114 5.57 -2.18 18.90
C ALA A 114 6.79 -1.69 18.09
N ALA A 115 7.40 -2.57 17.29
CA ALA A 115 8.55 -2.24 16.44
C ALA A 115 8.17 -1.38 15.21
N LEU A 116 6.90 -1.41 14.79
CA LEU A 116 6.41 -0.61 13.68
C LEU A 116 6.15 0.86 14.06
N LYS A 117 5.96 1.16 15.35
CA LYS A 117 5.59 2.51 15.80
C LYS A 117 6.65 3.56 15.44
N CYS A 118 6.18 4.78 15.23
CA CYS A 118 7.04 5.95 15.03
C CYS A 118 8.05 6.03 16.17
N ALA A 119 9.35 6.00 15.84
CA ALA A 119 10.38 6.35 16.79
C ALA A 119 10.40 7.88 16.89
N ASP A 120 10.15 8.43 18.08
CA ASP A 120 10.28 9.86 18.31
C ASP A 120 11.65 10.34 17.82
N HIS A 121 11.67 11.20 16.80
CA HIS A 121 12.88 11.82 16.22
C HIS A 121 13.65 12.73 17.20
N PHE A 122 13.42 12.62 18.52
CA PHE A 122 13.97 13.49 19.56
C PHE A 122 14.87 12.80 20.59
N SER A 123 15.30 11.54 20.40
CA SER A 123 16.21 10.90 21.36
C SER A 123 17.71 11.00 21.04
N GLU A 124 18.13 11.74 20.02
CA GLU A 124 19.56 11.99 19.76
C GLU A 124 19.83 13.49 19.52
N LEU A 125 19.68 14.28 20.60
CA LEU A 125 20.51 15.46 20.87
C LEU A 125 21.44 15.17 22.05
#